data_AF-A0AAD6AH67-F1
#
_entry.id   AF-A0AAD6AH67-F1
#
_cell.length_a   1.000
_cell.length_b   1.000
_cell.length_c   1.000
_cell.angle_alpha   90.00
_cell.angle_beta   90.00
_cell.angle_gamma   90.00
#
_symmetry.space_group_name_H-M   'P 1'
#
loop_
_entity.id
_entity.type
_entity.pdbx_description
1 polymer ?
#
loop_
_entity_poly.entity_id
_entity_poly.type
_entity_poly.pdbx_seq_one_letter_code
_entity_poly.pdbx_strand_id
1 'polypeptide(L)'
;MCFFPIRTHGKGCMCHVTVRWSRGDNVTLLPIGYSYRVKMTLDGPIWPNPGFMFMALSGDNDSTKEHQLFVGSLVPGRTYEVLLDAELDVVVVTEVTFRWNNHIFYPMKPRYGVSKMELQRGKDNMIVSFCGTENVKENAVQRVLPCQA
;
A
#
# COMPACT_ATOMS: atom_id res chain seq x y z
N MET A 1 7.76 32.29 -14.43
CA MET A 1 6.46 32.87 -14.04
C MET A 1 5.41 32.16 -14.87
N CYS A 2 4.72 31.18 -14.30
CA CYS A 2 3.71 30.39 -15.02
C CYS A 2 2.37 30.61 -14.34
N PHE A 3 1.41 31.11 -15.11
CA PHE A 3 0.05 31.41 -14.69
C PHE A 3 -0.75 30.11 -14.51
N PHE A 4 -1.42 29.97 -13.37
CA PHE A 4 -2.54 29.05 -13.19
C PHE A 4 -3.77 29.58 -13.93
N PRO A 5 -4.74 28.69 -14.22
CA PRO A 5 -6.10 29.01 -13.86
C PRO A 5 -6.64 27.98 -12.87
N ILE A 6 -7.27 28.51 -11.82
CA ILE A 6 -8.11 27.77 -10.87
C ILE A 6 -9.43 27.46 -11.58
N ARG A 7 -9.82 26.18 -11.63
CA ARG A 7 -11.24 25.82 -11.63
C ARG A 7 -11.43 24.47 -10.93
N THR A 8 -12.07 24.54 -9.77
CA THR A 8 -12.57 23.43 -8.98
C THR A 8 -13.77 22.79 -9.68
N HIS A 9 -13.73 21.47 -9.90
CA HIS A 9 -14.90 20.59 -9.84
C HIS A 9 -14.40 19.16 -9.60
N GLY A 10 -14.90 18.54 -8.54
CA GLY A 10 -14.38 17.29 -8.00
C GLY A 10 -14.51 16.11 -8.98
N LYS A 11 -13.36 15.50 -9.28
CA LYS A 11 -13.17 14.07 -9.55
C LYS A 11 -11.77 13.74 -9.06
N GLY A 12 -11.64 12.73 -8.20
CA GLY A 12 -10.35 12.34 -7.64
C GLY A 12 -9.30 12.14 -8.73
N CYS A 13 -8.10 12.66 -8.51
CA CYS A 13 -6.95 12.36 -9.37
C CYS A 13 -6.65 10.87 -9.26
N MET A 14 -7.20 10.08 -10.19
CA MET A 14 -6.72 8.74 -10.46
C MET A 14 -5.41 8.91 -11.22
N CYS A 15 -4.29 8.60 -10.57
CA CYS A 15 -2.99 8.56 -11.22
C CYS A 15 -3.02 7.41 -12.24
N HIS A 16 -3.42 7.72 -13.48
CA HIS A 16 -3.27 6.81 -14.59
C HIS A 16 -1.77 6.74 -14.92
N VAL A 17 -1.06 5.76 -14.36
CA VAL A 17 0.27 5.41 -14.84
C VAL A 17 0.08 4.69 -16.17
N THR A 18 0.01 5.46 -17.25
CA THR A 18 0.06 4.90 -18.60
C THR A 18 1.49 4.46 -18.87
N VAL A 19 1.77 3.17 -18.75
CA VAL A 19 3.03 2.59 -19.22
C VAL A 19 3.01 2.62 -20.75
N ARG A 20 3.59 3.67 -21.34
CA ARG A 20 3.78 3.77 -22.78
C ARG A 20 5.04 2.96 -23.12
N TRP A 21 4.87 1.76 -23.66
CA TRP A 21 5.97 0.97 -24.20
C TRP A 21 6.51 1.63 -25.48
N SER A 22 7.64 2.32 -25.38
CA SER A 22 8.38 2.76 -26.55
C SER A 22 9.15 1.57 -27.13
N ARG A 23 8.83 1.22 -28.37
CA ARG A 23 9.51 0.17 -29.14
C ARG A 23 10.93 0.67 -29.46
N GLY A 24 11.96 0.18 -28.78
CA GLY A 24 13.34 0.46 -29.21
C GLY A 24 14.47 0.46 -28.17
N ASP A 25 14.24 0.14 -26.89
CA ASP A 25 15.31 0.15 -25.90
C ASP A 25 15.78 -1.26 -25.56
N ASN A 26 17.10 -1.44 -25.45
CA ASN A 26 17.78 -2.65 -24.98
C ASN A 26 17.02 -3.21 -23.76
N VAL A 27 16.37 -4.36 -23.94
CA VAL A 27 15.58 -5.00 -22.90
C VAL A 27 16.55 -5.46 -21.82
N THR A 28 16.80 -4.59 -20.84
CA THR A 28 17.13 -5.05 -19.51
C THR A 28 15.92 -5.88 -19.11
N LEU A 29 16.10 -7.20 -19.08
CA LEU A 29 15.10 -8.12 -18.55
C LEU A 29 14.84 -7.63 -17.13
N LEU A 30 13.74 -6.88 -16.94
CA LEU A 30 13.21 -6.63 -15.61
C LEU A 30 13.10 -8.01 -14.97
N PRO A 31 13.63 -8.21 -13.76
CA PRO A 31 13.45 -9.48 -13.08
C PRO A 31 11.96 -9.82 -13.14
N ILE A 32 11.65 -11.06 -13.50
CA ILE A 32 10.31 -11.64 -13.48
C ILE A 32 9.77 -11.55 -12.05
N GLY A 33 9.28 -10.37 -11.69
CA GLY A 33 8.70 -10.06 -10.40
C GLY A 33 7.25 -10.50 -10.35
N TYR A 34 6.76 -10.70 -9.12
CA TYR A 34 5.42 -11.18 -8.87
C TYR A 34 4.52 -9.99 -8.57
N SER A 35 3.55 -9.76 -9.46
CA SER A 35 2.65 -8.63 -9.36
C SER A 35 1.50 -8.92 -8.39
N TYR A 36 1.26 -7.99 -7.48
CA TYR A 36 0.11 -7.97 -6.59
C TYR A 36 -0.60 -6.62 -6.68
N ARG A 37 -1.94 -6.64 -6.72
CA ARG A 37 -2.75 -5.44 -6.54
C ARG A 37 -3.26 -5.40 -5.11
N VAL A 38 -2.93 -4.34 -4.40
CA VAL A 38 -3.30 -4.09 -3.01
C VAL A 38 -4.36 -3.01 -2.97
N LYS A 39 -5.48 -3.25 -2.30
CA LYS A 39 -6.47 -2.24 -1.91
C LYS A 39 -6.60 -2.23 -0.40
N MET A 40 -6.03 -1.26 0.29
CA MET A 40 -6.03 -1.20 1.75
C MET A 40 -6.76 0.03 2.28
N THR A 41 -7.54 -0.14 3.34
CA THR A 41 -8.24 0.95 4.03
C THR A 41 -7.48 1.28 5.30
N LEU A 42 -7.00 2.52 5.37
CA LEU A 42 -6.26 3.03 6.51
C LEU A 42 -7.22 3.35 7.67
N ASP A 43 -6.88 2.92 8.87
CA ASP A 43 -7.50 3.33 10.13
C ASP A 43 -6.54 4.18 10.96
N GLY A 44 -7.08 5.05 11.82
CA GLY A 44 -6.28 5.96 12.63
C GLY A 44 -7.04 7.19 13.15
N PRO A 45 -6.35 8.29 13.46
CA PRO A 45 -6.94 9.48 14.06
C PRO A 45 -7.91 10.22 13.12
N ILE A 46 -8.74 11.10 13.68
CA ILE A 46 -9.70 11.90 12.90
C ILE A 46 -9.01 12.78 11.85
N TRP A 47 -7.81 13.29 12.16
CA TRP A 47 -7.11 14.24 11.31
C TRP A 47 -6.04 13.58 10.44
N PRO A 48 -5.92 13.96 9.15
CA PRO A 48 -4.83 13.50 8.31
C PRO A 48 -3.47 13.95 8.81
N ASN A 49 -2.45 13.09 8.71
CA ASN A 49 -1.07 13.44 9.04
C ASN A 49 -0.11 13.02 7.93
N PRO A 50 0.97 13.77 7.67
CA PRO A 50 2.00 13.34 6.73
C PRO A 50 2.72 12.08 7.23
N GLY A 51 2.99 11.16 6.32
CA GLY A 51 3.73 9.94 6.64
C GLY A 51 3.97 9.03 5.44
N PHE A 52 4.57 7.90 5.76
CA PHE A 52 4.96 6.84 4.85
C PHE A 52 4.25 5.56 5.29
N MET A 53 3.74 4.80 4.32
CA MET A 53 3.17 3.47 4.58
C MET A 53 4.03 2.42 3.91
N PHE A 54 4.26 1.34 4.64
CA PHE A 54 5.06 0.21 4.20
C PHE A 54 4.33 -1.10 4.47
N MET A 55 4.64 -2.11 3.65
CA MET A 55 4.01 -3.41 3.72
C MET A 55 4.92 -4.53 3.27
N ALA A 56 4.82 -5.71 3.90
CA ALA A 56 5.36 -6.95 3.38
C ALA A 56 4.29 -8.06 3.42
N LEU A 57 4.40 -9.01 2.49
CA LEU A 57 3.53 -10.18 2.40
C LEU A 57 4.25 -11.39 2.97
N SER A 58 3.58 -12.17 3.81
CA SER A 58 4.14 -13.36 4.44
C SER A 58 3.26 -14.57 4.17
N GLY A 59 3.91 -15.68 3.83
CA GLY A 59 3.32 -17.00 3.72
C GLY A 59 3.96 -17.95 4.71
N ASP A 60 3.72 -19.25 4.54
CA ASP A 60 4.21 -20.26 5.49
C ASP A 60 5.73 -20.43 5.48
N ASN A 61 6.35 -20.27 4.31
CA ASN A 61 7.79 -20.52 4.12
C ASN A 61 8.61 -19.27 3.82
N ASP A 62 8.00 -18.27 3.18
CA ASP A 62 8.70 -17.11 2.64
C ASP A 62 7.94 -15.82 2.94
N SER A 63 8.67 -14.70 2.90
CA SER A 63 8.11 -13.36 3.03
C SER A 63 8.79 -12.42 2.04
N THR A 64 8.03 -11.50 1.47
CA THR A 64 8.61 -10.43 0.65
C THR A 64 9.41 -9.47 1.53
N LYS A 65 10.26 -8.67 0.90
CA LYS A 65 10.80 -7.45 1.48
C LYS A 65 9.67 -6.49 1.80
N GLU A 66 9.99 -5.55 2.66
CA GLU A 66 9.10 -4.43 2.94
C GLU A 66 9.11 -3.45 1.76
N HIS A 67 7.93 -3.15 1.23
CA HIS A 67 7.71 -2.23 0.13
C HIS A 67 7.03 -0.95 0.63
N GLN A 68 7.50 0.21 0.15
CA GLN A 68 6.81 1.47 0.40
C GLN A 68 5.58 1.58 -0.49
N LEU A 69 4.39 1.62 0.12
CA LEU A 69 3.12 1.70 -0.59
C LEU A 69 2.71 3.14 -0.91
N PHE A 70 3.01 4.07 0.00
CA PHE A 70 2.51 5.43 -0.11
C PHE A 70 3.38 6.42 0.63
N VAL A 71 3.45 7.64 0.09
CA VAL A 71 4.05 8.81 0.73
C VAL A 71 3.11 9.99 0.57
N GLY A 72 2.81 10.67 1.68
CA GLY A 72 2.00 11.88 1.67
C GLY A 72 1.09 11.96 2.87
N SER A 73 -0.11 12.52 2.67
CA SER A 73 -1.10 12.64 3.74
C SER A 73 -1.81 11.31 3.99
N LEU A 74 -1.63 10.76 5.19
CA LEU A 74 -2.28 9.58 5.72
C LEU A 74 -3.68 9.97 6.20
N VAL A 75 -4.70 9.59 5.45
CA VAL A 75 -6.11 9.95 5.68
C VAL A 75 -6.87 8.71 6.16
N PRO A 76 -7.25 8.62 7.44
CA PRO A 76 -8.05 7.50 7.94
C PRO A 76 -9.42 7.41 7.25
N GLY A 77 -9.88 6.18 7.06
CA GLY A 77 -11.05 5.83 6.26
C GLY A 77 -10.78 5.81 4.75
N ARG A 78 -9.63 6.30 4.25
CA ARG A 78 -9.31 6.26 2.82
C ARG A 78 -8.82 4.87 2.42
N THR A 79 -9.30 4.40 1.28
CA THR A 79 -8.74 3.24 0.58
C THR A 79 -7.63 3.67 -0.39
N TYR A 80 -6.48 3.01 -0.28
CA TYR A 80 -5.31 3.18 -1.11
C TYR A 80 -5.16 1.96 -2.02
N GLU A 81 -5.01 2.19 -3.32
CA GLU A 81 -4.80 1.14 -4.32
C GLU A 81 -3.40 1.26 -4.90
N VAL A 82 -2.61 0.17 -4.81
CA VAL A 82 -1.21 0.12 -5.23
C VAL A 82 -0.94 -1.18 -5.99
N LEU A 83 -0.13 -1.10 -7.04
CA LEU A 83 0.45 -2.27 -7.70
C LEU A 83 1.85 -2.49 -7.12
N LEU A 84 2.07 -3.65 -6.54
CA LEU A 84 3.31 -4.08 -5.92
C LEU A 84 3.98 -5.11 -6.85
N ASP A 85 5.28 -4.93 -7.07
CA ASP A 85 6.13 -5.86 -7.79
C ASP A 85 7.11 -6.48 -6.79
N ALA A 86 6.88 -7.73 -6.43
CA ALA A 86 7.63 -8.45 -5.40
C ALA A 86 8.75 -9.31 -6.00
N GLU A 87 9.81 -9.53 -5.23
CA GLU A 87 10.94 -10.37 -5.65
C GLU A 87 10.65 -11.87 -5.63
N LEU A 88 9.57 -12.33 -4.97
CA LEU A 88 9.18 -13.74 -4.86
C LEU A 88 7.66 -13.94 -4.84
N ASP A 89 7.20 -15.13 -5.22
CA ASP A 89 5.78 -15.53 -5.10
C ASP A 89 5.53 -16.09 -3.71
N VAL A 90 4.67 -15.43 -2.94
CA VAL A 90 4.31 -15.90 -1.60
C VAL A 90 3.37 -17.11 -1.63
N VAL A 91 2.89 -17.58 -2.80
CA VAL A 91 2.02 -18.76 -3.04
C VAL A 91 0.70 -18.81 -2.25
N VAL A 92 0.73 -18.76 -0.93
CA VAL A 92 -0.41 -18.54 -0.04
C VAL A 92 0.00 -17.47 0.96
N VAL A 93 -0.62 -16.29 0.86
CA VAL A 93 -0.36 -15.19 1.80
C VAL A 93 -1.22 -15.44 3.03
N THR A 94 -0.56 -15.73 4.15
CA THR A 94 -1.21 -16.02 5.44
C THR A 94 -1.17 -14.82 6.37
N GLU A 95 -0.32 -13.84 6.10
CA GLU A 95 -0.20 -12.62 6.87
C GLU A 95 0.29 -11.45 6.01
N VAL A 96 -0.19 -10.26 6.34
CA VAL A 96 0.35 -9.01 5.83
C VAL A 96 0.89 -8.20 7.00
N THR A 97 2.13 -7.73 6.89
CA THR A 97 2.70 -6.80 7.86
C THR A 97 2.53 -5.38 7.36
N PHE A 98 2.04 -4.49 8.23
CA PHE A 98 1.89 -3.07 7.96
C PHE A 98 2.75 -2.26 8.93
N ARG A 99 3.45 -1.27 8.40
CA ARG A 99 4.23 -0.32 9.19
C ARG A 99 4.01 1.07 8.64
N TRP A 100 4.00 2.05 9.53
CA TRP A 100 3.99 3.45 9.13
C TRP A 100 5.09 4.22 9.85
N ASN A 101 5.57 5.26 9.20
CA ASN A 101 6.55 6.19 9.76
C ASN A 101 6.13 7.63 9.48
N ASN A 102 6.49 8.56 10.35
CA ASN A 102 6.52 9.98 10.02
C ASN A 102 7.92 10.54 10.31
N HIS A 103 8.32 11.58 9.59
CA HIS A 103 9.57 12.30 9.87
C HIS A 103 9.33 13.56 10.71
N ILE A 104 8.09 13.79 11.16
CA ILE A 104 7.68 15.02 11.82
C ILE A 104 7.36 14.71 13.28
N PHE A 105 8.06 15.40 14.18
CA PHE A 105 7.84 15.32 15.61
C PHE A 105 6.46 15.90 15.96
N TYR A 106 5.44 15.05 16.03
CA TYR A 106 4.11 15.42 16.53
C TYR A 106 3.95 14.97 17.99
N PRO A 107 3.60 15.88 18.93
CA PRO A 107 3.38 15.52 20.33
C PRO A 107 2.19 14.55 20.52
N MET A 108 1.27 14.51 19.56
CA MET A 108 0.04 13.71 19.62
C MET A 108 0.24 12.20 19.46
N LYS A 109 1.44 11.73 19.09
CA LYS A 109 1.78 10.30 18.95
C LYS A 109 0.66 9.48 18.28
N PRO A 110 0.28 9.81 17.04
CA PRO A 110 -0.84 9.15 16.38
C PRO A 110 -0.57 7.65 16.26
N ARG A 111 -1.64 6.89 16.04
CA ARG A 111 -1.59 5.45 15.76
C ARG A 111 -2.36 5.18 14.50
N TYR A 112 -1.77 4.36 13.64
CA TYR A 112 -2.37 3.97 12.36
C TYR A 112 -2.38 2.46 12.25
N GLY A 113 -3.35 1.95 11.50
CA GLY A 113 -3.46 0.54 11.18
C GLY A 113 -4.18 0.34 9.86
N VAL A 114 -4.22 -0.89 9.38
CA VAL A 114 -5.06 -1.32 8.28
C VAL A 114 -6.30 -1.95 8.89
N SER A 115 -7.48 -1.41 8.55
CA SER A 115 -8.76 -2.00 9.00
C SER A 115 -9.20 -3.13 8.09
N LYS A 116 -9.11 -2.90 6.77
CA LYS A 116 -9.47 -3.87 5.74
C LYS A 116 -8.49 -3.79 4.58
N MET A 117 -8.14 -4.93 4.01
CA MET A 117 -7.32 -5.01 2.82
C MET A 117 -7.80 -6.12 1.88
N GLU A 118 -7.75 -5.86 0.59
CA GLU A 118 -7.91 -6.85 -0.47
C GLU A 118 -6.59 -6.97 -1.23
N LEU A 119 -6.09 -8.20 -1.31
CA LEU A 119 -4.90 -8.56 -2.06
C LEU A 119 -5.31 -9.40 -3.26
N GLN A 120 -5.06 -8.89 -4.46
CA GLN A 120 -5.29 -9.61 -5.71
C GLN A 120 -3.94 -10.03 -6.30
N ARG A 121 -3.73 -11.33 -6.51
CA ARG A 121 -2.53 -11.85 -7.16
C ARG A 121 -2.61 -11.71 -8.68
N GLY A 122 -1.55 -11.22 -9.31
CA GLY A 122 -1.51 -10.97 -10.76
C GLY A 122 -1.52 -12.24 -11.61
N LYS A 123 -0.96 -13.35 -11.11
CA LYS A 123 -0.82 -14.62 -11.85
C LYS A 123 -2.16 -15.30 -12.14
N ASP A 124 -3.04 -15.36 -11.16
CA ASP A 124 -4.29 -16.14 -11.18
C ASP A 124 -5.54 -15.31 -10.85
N ASN A 125 -5.38 -14.00 -10.57
CA ASN A 125 -6.44 -13.10 -10.11
C ASN A 125 -7.13 -13.53 -8.81
N MET A 126 -6.52 -14.41 -8.01
CA MET A 126 -7.06 -14.79 -6.71
C MET A 126 -7.08 -13.57 -5.78
N ILE A 127 -8.22 -13.36 -5.13
CA ILE A 127 -8.43 -12.27 -4.17
C ILE A 127 -8.53 -12.86 -2.77
N VAL A 128 -7.74 -12.32 -1.84
CA VAL A 128 -7.81 -12.65 -0.42
C VAL A 128 -8.05 -11.38 0.37
N SER A 129 -8.95 -11.44 1.36
CA SER A 129 -9.26 -10.32 2.24
C SER A 129 -8.60 -10.49 3.60
N PHE A 130 -7.98 -9.40 4.08
CA PHE A 130 -7.33 -9.30 5.37
C PHE A 130 -8.02 -8.22 6.21
N CYS A 131 -8.15 -8.49 7.51
CA CYS A 131 -8.82 -7.63 8.47
C CYS A 131 -7.89 -7.35 9.64
N GLY A 132 -7.61 -6.08 9.90
CA GLY A 132 -6.79 -5.66 11.03
C GLY A 132 -7.64 -4.99 12.11
N THR A 133 -7.28 -5.23 13.36
CA THR A 133 -8.06 -4.81 14.53
C THR A 133 -7.33 -3.78 15.40
N GLU A 134 -6.06 -3.50 15.10
CA GLU A 134 -5.19 -2.70 15.96
C GLU A 134 -4.58 -1.52 15.20
N ASN A 135 -4.45 -0.39 15.89
CA ASN A 135 -3.68 0.76 15.42
C ASN A 135 -2.34 0.81 16.19
N VAL A 136 -1.24 0.79 15.43
CA VAL A 136 0.12 0.70 15.97
C VAL A 136 0.79 2.07 16.03
N LYS A 137 1.76 2.18 16.94
CA LYS A 137 2.61 3.38 17.03
C LYS A 137 3.52 3.47 15.81
N GLU A 138 4.13 4.64 15.61
CA GLU A 138 5.14 4.84 14.58
C GLU A 138 6.23 3.76 14.65
N ASN A 139 6.63 3.24 13.50
CA ASN A 139 7.62 2.16 13.32
C ASN A 139 7.28 0.81 13.96
N ALA A 140 6.19 0.71 14.72
CA ALA A 140 5.68 -0.58 15.16
C ALA A 140 4.97 -1.27 14.00
N VAL A 141 5.09 -2.60 13.96
CA VAL A 141 4.49 -3.44 12.93
C VAL A 141 3.12 -3.92 13.42
N GLN A 142 2.10 -3.74 12.58
CA GLN A 142 0.82 -4.40 12.71
C GLN A 142 0.83 -5.67 11.87
N ARG A 143 0.39 -6.79 12.45
CA ARG A 143 0.12 -8.03 11.73
C ARG A 143 -1.35 -8.05 11.34
N VAL A 144 -1.64 -8.20 10.05
CA VAL A 144 -2.99 -8.21 9.49
C VAL A 144 -3.26 -9.62 8.97
N LEU A 145 -4.24 -10.27 9.55
CA LEU A 145 -4.58 -11.67 9.27
C LEU A 145 -5.79 -11.76 8.33
N PRO A 146 -6.01 -12.91 7.67
CA PRO A 146 -7.21 -13.16 6.90
C PRO A 146 -8.47 -12.85 7.72
N CYS A 147 -9.46 -12.24 7.08
CA CYS A 147 -10.74 -11.97 7.74
C CYS A 147 -11.40 -13.28 8.20
N GLN A 148 -11.95 -13.30 9.41
CA GLN A 148 -12.80 -14.40 9.86
C GLN A 148 -14.12 -14.37 9.07
N ALA A 149 -14.62 -15.56 8.72
CA ALA A 149 -15.90 -15.74 8.03
C ALA A 149 -17.10 -15.57 8.97
#